data_AF-A0A2D7J727-F1
#
_entry.id   AF-A0A2D7J727-F1
#
_cell.length_a   1.000
_cell.length_b   1.000
_cell.length_c   1.000
_cell.angle_alpha   90.00
_cell.angle_beta   90.00
_cell.angle_gamma   90.00
#
_symmetry.space_group_name_H-M   'P 1'
#
loop_
_entity.id
_entity.type
_entity.pdbx_description
1 polymer ?
#
loop_
_entity_poly.entity_id
_entity_poly.type
_entity_poly.pdbx_seq_one_letter_code
_entity_poly.pdbx_strand_id
1 'polypeptide(L)'
;WRDDTPHFVDLDDCVTGPAIQDLWMFLSGDRHQMEQQLSELITSYEDFNDFDAREIKWIEALRTARMVYYSAWLARRWDDPAFPAAFPWFGQARYWSDQILALREQLALMEEPPLRLL
;
A
#
# COMPACT_ATOMS: atom_id res chain seq x y z
N TRP A 1 7.66 4.44 -18.98
CA TRP A 1 7.42 3.96 -20.35
C TRP A 1 8.64 4.23 -21.19
N ARG A 2 9.29 3.19 -21.67
CA ARG A 2 10.31 3.26 -22.73
C ARG A 2 9.93 2.18 -23.72
N ASP A 3 9.84 2.55 -24.99
CA ASP A 3 9.47 1.65 -26.09
C ASP A 3 8.14 0.91 -25.81
N ASP A 4 7.12 1.67 -25.38
CA ASP A 4 5.77 1.18 -25.01
C ASP A 4 5.73 0.03 -24.00
N THR A 5 6.82 -0.17 -23.26
CA THR A 5 6.96 -1.22 -22.25
C THR A 5 7.01 -0.58 -20.85
N PRO A 6 6.29 -1.15 -19.86
CA PRO A 6 6.47 -0.77 -18.46
C PRO A 6 7.83 -1.25 -17.97
N HIS A 7 8.55 -0.39 -17.26
CA HIS A 7 9.82 -0.74 -16.61
C HIS A 7 9.64 -0.55 -15.11
N PHE A 8 9.86 -1.62 -14.34
CA PHE A 8 9.94 -1.53 -12.89
C PHE A 8 11.32 -0.99 -12.52
N VAL A 9 11.33 0.07 -11.71
CA VAL A 9 12.52 0.74 -11.21
C VAL A 9 12.36 0.92 -9.70
N ASP A 10 13.47 1.14 -8.99
CA ASP A 10 13.52 1.29 -7.53
C ASP A 10 13.19 -0.01 -6.77
N LEU A 11 14.23 -0.85 -6.61
CA LEU A 11 14.13 -2.19 -6.01
C LEU A 11 14.84 -2.27 -4.64
N ASP A 12 15.18 -1.13 -4.05
CA ASP A 12 15.84 -1.04 -2.74
C ASP A 12 14.91 -1.44 -1.58
N ASP A 13 13.60 -1.27 -1.75
CA ASP A 13 12.55 -1.72 -0.83
C ASP A 13 12.05 -3.16 -1.10
N CYS A 14 12.66 -3.91 -2.03
CA CYS A 14 12.26 -5.29 -2.30
C CYS A 14 12.51 -6.21 -1.10
N VAL A 15 11.48 -6.97 -0.71
CA VAL A 15 11.52 -7.93 0.39
C VAL A 15 10.79 -9.22 0.04
N THR A 16 11.03 -10.29 0.79
CA THR A 16 10.19 -11.50 0.71
C THR A 16 8.87 -11.25 1.44
N GLY A 17 7.76 -11.44 0.75
CA GLY A 17 6.42 -11.20 1.27
C GLY A 17 5.34 -11.91 0.44
N PRO A 18 4.06 -11.71 0.80
CA PRO A 18 2.94 -12.24 0.02
C PRO A 18 2.83 -11.52 -1.33
N ALA A 19 2.42 -12.24 -2.37
CA ALA A 19 2.29 -11.69 -3.74
C ALA A 19 1.36 -10.47 -3.79
N ILE A 20 0.30 -10.45 -2.96
CA ILE A 20 -0.64 -9.33 -2.88
C ILE A 20 0.06 -7.98 -2.58
N GLN A 21 1.22 -7.99 -1.91
CA GLN A 21 1.99 -6.78 -1.58
C GLN A 21 2.40 -5.99 -2.82
N ASP A 22 2.66 -6.69 -3.93
CA ASP A 22 3.06 -6.08 -5.20
C ASP A 22 1.85 -5.61 -6.02
N LEU A 23 0.63 -6.02 -5.64
CA LEU A 23 -0.58 -5.87 -6.46
C LEU A 23 -1.59 -4.86 -5.88
N TRP A 24 -1.81 -4.85 -4.56
CA TRP A 24 -2.94 -4.12 -3.97
C TRP A 24 -2.88 -2.60 -4.18
N MET A 25 -1.69 -2.04 -4.36
CA MET A 25 -1.51 -0.60 -4.54
C MET A 25 -1.97 -0.08 -5.91
N PHE A 26 -2.28 -0.96 -6.87
CA PHE A 26 -2.88 -0.57 -8.14
C PHE A 26 -4.39 -0.30 -8.04
N LEU A 27 -5.03 -0.71 -6.94
CA LEU A 27 -6.47 -0.59 -6.75
C LEU A 27 -6.87 0.86 -6.42
N SER A 28 -7.96 1.33 -7.01
CA SER A 28 -8.48 2.68 -6.78
C SER A 28 -9.99 2.78 -7.06
N GLY A 29 -10.63 3.78 -6.44
CA GLY A 29 -12.06 4.03 -6.61
C GLY A 29 -12.90 3.42 -5.50
N ASP A 30 -14.19 3.26 -5.76
CA ASP A 30 -15.11 2.62 -4.84
C ASP A 30 -14.88 1.09 -4.75
N ARG A 31 -15.57 0.44 -3.81
CA ARG A 31 -15.41 -0.99 -3.56
C ARG A 31 -15.66 -1.84 -4.79
N HIS A 32 -16.67 -1.54 -5.59
CA HIS A 32 -17.00 -2.34 -6.77
C HIS A 32 -15.93 -2.18 -7.86
N GLN A 33 -15.45 -0.95 -8.06
CA GLN A 33 -14.34 -0.65 -8.96
C GLN A 33 -13.06 -1.39 -8.55
N MET A 34 -12.74 -1.40 -7.25
CA MET A 34 -11.59 -2.14 -6.73
C MET A 34 -11.75 -3.65 -6.91
N GLU A 35 -12.94 -4.23 -6.69
CA GLU A 35 -13.20 -5.66 -6.94
C GLU A 35 -13.03 -6.03 -8.42
N GLN A 36 -13.47 -5.16 -9.34
CA GLN A 36 -13.26 -5.34 -10.79
C GLN A 36 -11.77 -5.30 -11.16
N GLN A 37 -11.06 -4.26 -10.73
CA GLN A 37 -9.63 -4.10 -10.99
C GLN A 37 -8.81 -5.26 -10.40
N LEU A 38 -9.14 -5.69 -9.18
CA LEU A 38 -8.47 -6.80 -8.52
C LEU A 38 -8.64 -8.11 -9.30
N SER A 39 -9.85 -8.37 -9.80
CA SER A 39 -10.16 -9.57 -10.58
C SER A 39 -9.39 -9.59 -11.91
N GLU A 40 -9.35 -8.46 -12.62
CA GLU A 40 -8.58 -8.32 -13.87
C GLU A 40 -7.07 -8.47 -13.64
N LEU A 41 -6.56 -7.85 -12.57
CA LEU A 41 -5.15 -7.90 -12.20
C LEU A 41 -4.70 -9.32 -11.83
N ILE A 42 -5.49 -10.03 -11.01
CA ILE A 42 -5.18 -11.42 -10.62
C ILE A 42 -5.28 -12.35 -11.83
N THR A 43 -6.32 -12.21 -12.67
CA THR A 43 -6.44 -13.01 -13.89
C THR A 43 -5.20 -12.87 -14.78
N SER A 44 -4.73 -11.64 -14.97
CA SER A 44 -3.53 -11.36 -15.78
C SER A 44 -2.23 -11.82 -15.11
N TYR A 45 -2.18 -11.84 -13.77
CA TYR A 45 -1.04 -12.35 -13.01
C TYR A 45 -0.93 -13.88 -13.12
N GLU A 46 -2.08 -14.57 -13.06
CA GLU A 46 -2.19 -16.03 -13.15
C GLU A 46 -1.76 -16.60 -14.52
N ASP A 47 -1.70 -15.77 -15.57
CA ASP A 47 -1.05 -16.15 -16.84
C ASP A 47 0.45 -16.46 -16.69
N PHE A 48 1.10 -15.97 -15.62
CA PHE A 48 2.53 -16.10 -15.39
C PHE A 48 2.89 -16.82 -14.08
N ASN A 49 2.07 -16.72 -13.04
CA ASN A 49 2.32 -17.35 -11.74
C ASN A 49 1.03 -17.57 -10.93
N ASP A 50 0.95 -18.65 -10.16
CA ASP A 50 -0.23 -18.95 -9.34
C ASP A 50 -0.45 -17.89 -8.24
N PHE A 51 -1.71 -17.51 -7.99
CA PHE A 51 -2.09 -16.59 -6.93
C PHE A 51 -2.93 -17.26 -5.83
N ASP A 52 -2.56 -17.06 -4.56
CA ASP A 52 -3.35 -17.54 -3.43
C ASP A 52 -4.39 -16.49 -3.02
N ALA A 53 -5.66 -16.72 -3.35
CA ALA A 53 -6.76 -15.82 -3.02
C ALA A 53 -6.90 -15.50 -1.51
N ARG A 54 -6.33 -16.33 -0.62
CA ARG A 54 -6.32 -16.06 0.83
C ARG A 54 -5.48 -14.83 1.18
N GLU A 55 -4.58 -14.38 0.32
CA GLU A 55 -3.76 -13.20 0.53
C GLU A 55 -4.55 -11.89 0.46
N ILE A 56 -5.70 -11.86 -0.24
CA ILE A 56 -6.54 -10.66 -0.42
C ILE A 56 -6.97 -10.06 0.93
N LYS A 57 -7.17 -10.90 1.95
CA LYS A 57 -7.53 -10.44 3.31
C LYS A 57 -6.43 -9.61 3.98
N TRP A 58 -5.20 -9.64 3.47
CA TRP A 58 -4.08 -8.90 4.05
C TRP A 58 -3.96 -7.46 3.54
N ILE A 59 -4.76 -7.04 2.56
CA ILE A 59 -4.66 -5.70 1.95
C ILE A 59 -4.70 -4.59 3.01
N GLU A 60 -5.73 -4.56 3.87
CA GLU A 60 -5.86 -3.50 4.89
C GLU A 60 -4.77 -3.58 5.97
N ALA A 61 -4.32 -4.79 6.32
CA ALA A 61 -3.21 -4.97 7.26
C ALA A 61 -1.88 -4.47 6.69
N LEU A 62 -1.59 -4.78 5.42
CA LEU A 62 -0.39 -4.32 4.71
C LEU A 62 -0.41 -2.80 4.50
N ARG A 63 -1.58 -2.23 4.16
CA ARG A 63 -1.77 -0.78 4.05
C ARG A 63 -1.51 -0.09 5.39
N THR A 64 -2.05 -0.62 6.48
CA THR A 64 -1.81 -0.11 7.83
C THR A 64 -0.33 -0.19 8.21
N ALA A 65 0.31 -1.32 7.94
CA ALA A 65 1.75 -1.47 8.18
C ALA A 65 2.56 -0.45 7.39
N ARG A 66 2.23 -0.22 6.11
CA ARG A 66 2.87 0.81 5.27
C ARG A 66 2.72 2.21 5.86
N MET A 67 1.55 2.57 6.38
CA MET A 67 1.33 3.87 7.03
C MET A 67 2.21 4.07 8.26
N VAL A 68 2.32 3.05 9.12
CA VAL A 68 3.19 3.10 10.32
C VAL A 68 4.66 3.13 9.92
N TYR A 69 5.07 2.31 8.95
CA TYR A 69 6.44 2.28 8.46
C TYR A 69 6.85 3.58 7.77
N TYR A 70 5.94 4.27 7.09
CA TYR A 70 6.23 5.59 6.54
C TYR A 70 6.56 6.61 7.64
N SER A 71 5.75 6.67 8.71
CA SER A 71 6.07 7.53 9.87
C SER A 71 7.41 7.15 10.52
N ALA A 72 7.69 5.85 10.65
CA ALA A 72 8.96 5.38 11.20
C ALA A 72 10.16 5.68 10.30
N TRP A 73 9.98 5.59 8.98
CA TRP A 73 10.99 5.91 7.97
C TRP A 73 11.41 7.39 8.04
N LEU A 74 10.43 8.29 8.20
CA LEU A 74 10.66 9.72 8.45
C LEU A 74 11.41 9.94 9.77
N ALA A 75 10.91 9.36 10.87
CA ALA A 75 11.52 9.52 12.19
C ALA A 75 12.97 9.05 12.24
N ARG A 76 13.30 7.90 11.64
CA ARG A 76 14.65 7.32 11.64
C ARG A 76 15.67 8.16 10.87
N ARG A 77 15.22 9.01 9.95
CA ARG A 77 16.07 9.84 9.10
C ARG A 77 15.99 11.33 9.45
N TRP A 78 15.36 11.66 10.58
CA TRP A 78 15.08 13.06 10.92
C TRP A 78 16.35 13.91 11.14
N ASP A 79 17.46 13.28 11.53
CA ASP A 79 18.74 13.95 11.70
C ASP A 79 19.43 14.28 10.37
N ASP A 80 19.00 13.71 9.24
CA ASP A 80 19.44 14.10 7.90
C ASP A 80 18.78 15.44 7.53
N PRO A 81 19.54 16.52 7.25
CA PRO A 81 19.00 17.83 6.92
C PRO A 81 18.01 17.86 5.75
N ALA A 82 18.07 16.88 4.83
CA ALA A 82 17.12 16.78 3.73
C ALA A 82 15.69 16.48 4.21
N PHE A 83 15.53 15.77 5.34
CA PHE A 83 14.23 15.32 5.82
C PHE A 83 13.39 16.44 6.43
N PRO A 84 13.90 17.25 7.39
CA PRO A 84 13.16 18.41 7.87
C PRO A 84 12.82 19.42 6.77
N ALA A 85 13.68 19.55 5.74
CA ALA A 85 13.42 20.42 4.60
C ALA A 85 12.30 19.89 3.68
N ALA A 86 12.29 18.59 3.38
CA ALA A 86 11.28 17.98 2.52
C ALA A 86 9.95 17.68 3.24
N PHE A 87 10.00 17.42 4.54
CA PHE A 87 8.85 17.00 5.36
C PHE A 87 8.66 17.89 6.60
N PRO A 88 8.55 19.23 6.46
CA PRO A 88 8.49 20.17 7.60
C PRO A 88 7.21 20.01 8.46
N TRP A 89 6.21 19.29 7.95
CA TRP A 89 4.96 19.00 8.64
C TRP A 89 5.06 17.83 9.62
N PHE A 90 6.09 16.96 9.53
CA PHE A 90 6.18 15.73 10.31
C PHE A 90 6.26 15.99 11.83
N GLY A 91 6.96 17.05 12.23
CA GLY A 91 7.06 17.48 13.63
C GLY A 91 5.83 18.21 14.18
N GLN A 92 4.81 18.47 13.35
CA GLN A 92 3.65 19.27 13.74
C GLN A 92 2.55 18.40 14.35
N ALA A 93 1.86 18.89 15.38
CA ALA A 93 0.76 18.18 16.03
C ALA A 93 -0.38 17.78 15.08
N ARG A 94 -0.58 18.56 14.01
CA ARG A 94 -1.58 18.28 12.98
C ARG A 94 -1.30 16.96 12.27
N TYR A 95 -0.06 16.70 11.85
CA TYR A 95 0.31 15.44 11.19
C TYR A 95 -0.07 14.23 12.05
N TRP A 96 0.25 14.28 13.35
CA TRP A 96 -0.05 13.18 14.27
C TRP A 96 -1.55 13.01 14.53
N SER A 97 -2.31 14.10 14.50
CA SER A 97 -3.77 14.05 14.61
C SER A 97 -4.39 13.40 13.38
N ASP A 98 -3.93 13.78 12.18
CA ASP A 98 -4.36 13.19 10.90
C ASP A 98 -3.95 11.70 10.81
N GLN A 99 -2.74 11.35 11.26
CA GLN A 99 -2.26 9.97 11.31
C GLN A 99 -3.12 9.10 12.24
N ILE A 100 -3.51 9.60 13.42
CA ILE A 100 -4.40 8.87 14.34
C ILE A 100 -5.78 8.65 13.71
N LEU A 101 -6.32 9.66 13.04
CA LEU A 101 -7.60 9.54 12.35
C LEU A 101 -7.53 8.47 11.24
N ALA A 102 -6.52 8.53 10.39
CA ALA A 102 -6.32 7.57 9.30
C ALA A 102 -6.14 6.14 9.83
N LEU A 103 -5.43 5.93 10.94
CA LEU A 103 -5.29 4.61 11.56
C LEU A 103 -6.61 4.08 12.15
N ARG A 104 -7.50 4.96 12.64
CA ARG A 104 -8.85 4.57 13.07
C ARG A 104 -9.74 4.18 11.91
N GLU A 105 -9.65 4.90 10.79
CA GLU A 105 -10.35 4.56 9.55
C GLU A 105 -9.87 3.20 9.01
N GLN A 106 -8.55 2.96 9.02
CA GLN A 106 -7.99 1.65 8.68
C GLN A 106 -8.46 0.53 9.60
N LEU A 107 -8.59 0.79 10.90
CA LEU A 107 -9.16 -0.19 11.82
C LEU A 107 -10.60 -0.54 11.47
N ALA A 108 -11.42 0.45 11.09
CA ALA A 108 -12.79 0.19 10.64
C ALA A 108 -12.81 -0.63 9.34
N LEU A 109 -11.93 -0.33 8.37
CA LEU A 109 -11.81 -1.09 7.12
C LEU A 109 -11.32 -2.53 7.34
N MET A 110 -10.45 -2.77 8.33
CA MET A 110 -10.01 -4.13 8.69
C MET A 110 -11.15 -5.02 9.24
N GLU A 111 -12.23 -4.41 9.76
CA GLU A 111 -13.42 -5.13 10.22
C GLU A 111 -14.42 -5.40 9.08
N GLU A 112 -14.26 -4.75 7.91
CA GLU A 112 -15.07 -5.06 6.74
C GLU A 112 -14.66 -6.39 6.10
N PRO A 113 -15.56 -7.08 5.38
CA PRO A 113 -15.18 -8.23 4.57
C PRO A 113 -14.08 -7.84 3.56
N PRO A 114 -13.13 -8.73 3.23
CA PRO A 114 -12.15 -8.47 2.18
C PRO A 114 -12.81 -8.15 0.82
N LEU A 115 -12.03 -7.57 -0.08
CA LEU A 115 -12.40 -7.50 -1.50
C LEU A 115 -12.64 -8.91 -2.04
N ARG A 116 -13.51 -9.01 -3.04
CA ARG A 116 -13.88 -10.26 -3.69
C ARG A 116 -13.32 -10.29 -5.11
N LEU A 117 -13.03 -11.51 -5.56
CA LEU A 117 -12.87 -11.80 -6.98
C LEU A 117 -14.27 -12.00 -7.57
N LEU A 118 -14.58 -11.25 -8.64
CA LEU A 118 -15.89 -11.20 -9.29
C LEU A 118 -16.08 -12.29 -10.34
#